data_AF-A0A2D0K8U3-F1
#
_entry.id   AF-A0A2D0K8U3-F1
#
_cell.length_a   1.000
_cell.length_b   1.000
_cell.length_c   1.000
_cell.angle_alpha   90.00
_cell.angle_beta   90.00
_cell.angle_gamma   90.00
#
_symmetry.space_group_name_H-M   'P 1'
#
loop_
_entity.id
_entity.type
_entity.pdbx_description
1 polymer ?
#
loop_
_entity_poly.entity_id
_entity_poly.type
_entity_poly.pdbx_seq_one_letter_code
_entity_poly.pdbx_strand_id
1 'polypeptide(L)'
;MDEKQLQALANELAKNLKTPEDLSQFDRLLKKISVETALNAEMTHHLGYEKNQPKPGTNSRNGYSTKSVITGDGPLELRTPRDHDGSFEPQLVKKNQTRITGMDNQILALYAKGMTTREIAAAFKELYDADV
;
A
#
# COMPACT_ATOMS: atom_id res chain seq x y z
N MET A 1 -2.44 11.10 17.60
CA MET A 1 -2.74 12.14 16.59
C MET A 1 -3.83 12.98 17.20
N ASP A 2 -3.54 14.22 17.56
CA ASP A 2 -4.54 15.12 18.14
C ASP A 2 -5.47 15.62 17.03
N GLU A 3 -6.79 15.60 17.24
CA GLU A 3 -7.78 16.05 16.24
C GLU A 3 -7.46 17.43 15.66
N LYS A 4 -6.93 18.34 16.49
CA LYS A 4 -6.53 19.68 16.06
C LYS A 4 -5.38 19.69 15.05
N GLN A 5 -4.42 18.79 15.19
CA GLN A 5 -3.31 18.66 14.24
C GLN A 5 -3.80 18.08 12.91
N LEU A 6 -4.72 17.11 12.97
CA LEU A 6 -5.33 16.53 11.78
C LEU A 6 -6.18 17.57 11.02
N GLN A 7 -6.96 18.37 11.75
CA GLN A 7 -7.77 19.44 11.17
C GLN A 7 -6.91 20.52 10.52
N ALA A 8 -5.79 20.90 11.15
CA ALA A 8 -4.86 21.87 10.59
C ALA A 8 -4.20 21.37 9.30
N LEU A 9 -3.77 20.10 9.29
CA LEU A 9 -3.23 19.45 8.10
C LEU A 9 -4.28 19.39 6.98
N ALA A 10 -5.51 18.98 7.29
CA ALA A 10 -6.62 18.93 6.34
C ALA A 10 -6.94 20.30 5.73
N ASN A 11 -6.93 21.36 6.53
CA ASN A 11 -7.17 22.72 6.06
C ASN A 11 -6.06 23.22 5.12
N GLU A 12 -4.80 22.88 5.37
CA GLU A 12 -3.69 23.21 4.45
C GLU A 12 -3.80 22.44 3.13
N LEU A 13 -4.20 21.17 3.19
CA LEU A 13 -4.34 20.32 2.00
C LEU A 13 -5.54 20.72 1.14
N ALA A 14 -6.67 21.08 1.77
CA ALA A 14 -7.89 21.50 1.10
C ALA A 14 -7.70 22.74 0.20
N LYS A 15 -6.70 23.59 0.47
CA LYS A 15 -6.40 24.77 -0.36
C LYS A 15 -6.01 24.40 -1.80
N ASN A 16 -5.46 23.20 -2.00
CA ASN A 16 -4.95 22.73 -3.29
C ASN A 16 -5.91 21.76 -4.01
N LEU A 17 -6.99 21.32 -3.36
CA LEU A 17 -7.96 20.38 -3.91
C LEU A 17 -9.15 21.16 -4.51
N LYS A 18 -9.31 21.13 -5.83
CA LYS A 18 -10.36 21.89 -6.52
C LYS A 18 -11.40 20.99 -7.19
N THR A 19 -11.02 19.76 -7.52
CA THR A 19 -11.85 18.80 -8.24
C THR A 19 -11.96 17.46 -7.50
N PRO A 20 -13.01 16.67 -7.75
CA PRO A 20 -13.11 15.29 -7.26
C PRO A 20 -11.91 14.42 -7.70
N GLU A 21 -11.38 14.67 -8.90
CA GLU A 21 -10.19 14.01 -9.42
C GLU A 21 -8.95 14.32 -8.58
N ASP A 22 -8.75 15.58 -8.17
CA ASP A 22 -7.64 15.97 -7.29
C ASP A 22 -7.70 15.22 -5.95
N LEU A 23 -8.90 15.05 -5.40
CA LEU A 23 -9.11 14.31 -4.15
C LEU A 23 -8.72 12.83 -4.32
N SER A 24 -9.13 12.20 -5.42
CA SER A 24 -8.79 10.80 -5.70
C SER A 24 -7.28 10.58 -5.87
N GLN A 25 -6.59 11.51 -6.54
CA GLN A 25 -5.14 11.45 -6.73
C GLN A 25 -4.41 11.65 -5.40
N PHE A 26 -4.90 12.57 -4.59
CA PHE A 26 -4.38 12.84 -3.26
C PHE A 26 -4.50 11.62 -2.35
N ASP A 27 -5.66 10.97 -2.32
CA ASP A 27 -5.87 9.74 -1.54
C ASP A 27 -4.91 8.62 -1.96
N ARG A 28 -4.68 8.46 -3.27
CA ARG A 28 -3.71 7.48 -3.80
C ARG A 28 -2.28 7.81 -3.35
N LEU A 29 -1.89 9.09 -3.40
CA LEU A 29 -0.57 9.54 -2.95
C LEU A 29 -0.39 9.36 -1.43
N LEU A 30 -1.38 9.72 -0.63
CA LEU A 30 -1.36 9.51 0.81
C LEU A 30 -1.23 8.03 1.16
N LYS A 31 -2.02 7.17 0.52
CA LYS A 31 -1.93 5.71 0.70
C LYS A 31 -0.53 5.21 0.36
N LYS A 32 0.03 5.61 -0.79
CA LYS A 32 1.39 5.26 -1.20
C LYS A 32 2.42 5.65 -0.14
N ILE A 33 2.45 6.93 0.26
CA ILE A 33 3.42 7.45 1.22
C ILE A 33 3.26 6.76 2.57
N SER A 34 2.03 6.53 3.03
CA SER A 34 1.75 5.87 4.31
C SER A 34 2.27 4.43 4.31
N VAL A 35 2.00 3.67 3.25
CA VAL A 35 2.45 2.29 3.10
C VAL A 35 3.98 2.22 2.98
N GLU A 36 4.59 3.06 2.15
CA GLU A 36 6.06 3.09 2.00
C GLU A 36 6.75 3.50 3.31
N THR A 37 6.21 4.48 4.04
CA THR A 37 6.73 4.90 5.34
C THR A 37 6.64 3.76 6.36
N ALA A 38 5.50 3.08 6.43
CA ALA A 38 5.31 1.94 7.32
C ALA A 38 6.29 0.79 6.99
N LEU A 39 6.48 0.47 5.70
CA LEU A 39 7.46 -0.53 5.28
C LEU A 39 8.91 -0.13 5.64
N ASN A 40 9.25 1.16 5.55
CA ASN A 40 10.56 1.65 5.99
C ASN A 40 10.74 1.53 7.51
N ALA A 41 9.68 1.77 8.29
CA ALA A 41 9.68 1.58 9.74
C ALA A 41 9.83 0.10 10.12
N GLU A 42 9.13 -0.81 9.43
CA GLU A 42 9.33 -2.26 9.57
C GLU A 42 10.79 -2.64 9.26
N MET A 43 11.39 -2.07 8.21
CA MET A 43 12.80 -2.30 7.87
C MET A 43 13.75 -1.77 8.96
N THR A 44 13.47 -0.60 9.54
CA THR A 44 14.24 -0.08 10.69
C THR A 44 14.18 -1.07 11.85
N HIS A 45 12.98 -1.55 12.17
CA HIS A 45 12.79 -2.51 13.25
C HIS A 45 13.51 -3.85 12.97
N HIS A 46 13.42 -4.36 11.74
CA HIS A 46 14.09 -5.60 11.31
C HIS A 46 15.63 -5.51 11.44
N LEU A 47 16.20 -4.39 11.02
CA LEU A 47 17.66 -4.21 11.06
C LEU A 47 18.18 -3.72 12.43
N GLY A 48 17.32 -3.14 13.25
CA GLY A 48 17.67 -2.57 14.55
C GLY A 48 18.38 -1.20 14.47
N TYR A 49 18.38 -0.55 13.31
CA TYR A 49 18.98 0.78 13.13
C TYR A 49 18.34 1.59 11.99
N GLU A 50 18.44 2.91 12.10
CA GLU A 50 17.89 3.84 11.12
C GLU A 50 18.78 3.99 9.88
N LYS A 51 18.19 4.49 8.80
CA LYS A 51 18.96 4.79 7.57
C LYS A 51 20.10 5.76 7.88
N ASN A 52 21.29 5.45 7.38
CA ASN A 52 22.54 6.22 7.56
C ASN A 52 23.11 6.22 9.00
N GLN A 53 22.61 5.38 9.91
CA GLN A 53 23.24 5.18 11.20
C GLN A 53 24.27 4.04 11.18
N PRO A 54 25.20 3.99 12.15
CA PRO A 54 26.13 2.87 12.31
C PRO A 54 25.35 1.55 12.41
N LYS A 55 25.74 0.56 11.60
CA LYS A 55 25.10 -0.75 11.62
C LYS A 55 25.61 -1.58 12.80
N PRO A 56 24.74 -2.22 13.58
CA PRO A 56 25.14 -3.13 14.65
C PRO A 56 25.51 -4.54 14.13
N GLY A 57 25.06 -4.91 12.92
CA GLY A 57 25.22 -6.26 12.36
C GLY A 57 25.85 -6.31 10.96
N THR A 58 25.85 -7.50 10.36
CA THR A 58 26.35 -7.74 9.00
C THR A 58 25.39 -7.24 7.93
N ASN A 59 24.09 -7.46 8.15
CA ASN A 59 23.02 -7.10 7.22
C ASN A 59 22.91 -5.58 7.05
N SER A 60 22.40 -5.15 5.90
CA SER A 60 22.22 -3.74 5.58
C SER A 60 21.10 -3.50 4.58
N ARG A 61 20.61 -2.26 4.51
CA ARG A 61 19.64 -1.86 3.47
C ARG A 61 20.28 -1.93 2.10
N ASN A 62 19.60 -2.55 1.14
CA ASN A 62 20.03 -2.71 -0.24
C ASN A 62 19.03 -2.07 -1.22
N GLY A 63 18.74 -0.79 -0.99
CA GLY A 63 17.84 -0.01 -1.83
C GLY A 63 16.37 -0.43 -1.74
N TYR A 64 15.66 -0.31 -2.87
CA TYR A 64 14.22 -0.52 -2.98
C TYR A 64 13.89 -1.35 -4.22
N SER A 65 12.87 -2.18 -4.12
CA SER A 65 12.20 -2.80 -5.28
C SER A 65 10.89 -2.09 -5.56
N THR A 66 10.55 -1.96 -6.83
CA THR A 66 9.20 -1.59 -7.23
C THR A 66 8.28 -2.80 -7.11
N LYS A 67 7.04 -2.54 -6.68
CA LYS A 67 5.97 -3.53 -6.57
C LYS A 67 4.65 -2.86 -6.90
N SER A 68 3.94 -3.35 -7.89
CA SER A 68 2.57 -2.93 -8.17
C SER A 68 1.61 -3.79 -7.37
N VAL A 69 0.73 -3.15 -6.60
CA VAL A 69 -0.33 -3.81 -5.83
C VAL A 69 -1.68 -3.25 -6.23
N ILE A 70 -2.67 -4.13 -6.37
CA ILE A 70 -4.03 -3.74 -6.70
C ILE A 70 -4.71 -3.27 -5.41
N THR A 71 -5.25 -2.05 -5.45
CA THR A 71 -6.05 -1.45 -4.39
C THR A 71 -7.47 -1.18 -4.88
N GLY A 72 -8.38 -0.76 -4.00
CA GLY A 72 -9.76 -0.43 -4.37
C GLY A 72 -9.86 0.76 -5.32
N ASP A 73 -8.81 1.59 -5.39
CA ASP A 73 -8.75 2.76 -6.29
C ASP A 73 -7.86 2.45 -7.53
N GLY A 74 -7.65 1.17 -7.82
CA GLY A 74 -6.82 0.68 -8.92
C GLY A 74 -5.39 0.33 -8.52
N PRO A 75 -4.49 0.14 -9.51
CA PRO A 75 -3.10 -0.21 -9.27
C PRO A 75 -2.33 0.89 -8.52
N LEU A 76 -1.55 0.48 -7.52
CA LEU A 76 -0.68 1.33 -6.73
C LEU A 76 0.75 0.82 -6.82
N GLU A 77 1.64 1.64 -7.37
CA GLU A 77 3.07 1.32 -7.42
C GLU A 77 3.76 1.74 -6.11
N LEU A 78 4.33 0.77 -5.41
CA LEU A 78 5.03 0.92 -4.14
C LEU A 78 6.53 0.67 -4.29
N ARG A 79 7.34 1.42 -3.54
CA ARG A 79 8.77 1.18 -3.36
C ARG A 79 9.01 0.44 -2.04
N THR A 80 9.19 -0.86 -2.14
CA THR A 80 9.42 -1.73 -0.97
C THR A 80 10.90 -1.76 -0.62
N PRO A 81 11.30 -1.48 0.63
CA PRO A 81 12.70 -1.56 1.05
C PRO A 81 13.20 -3.01 1.03
N ARG A 82 14.49 -3.18 0.78
CA ARG A 82 15.15 -4.50 0.79
C ARG A 82 16.37 -4.49 1.68
N ASP A 83 16.65 -5.65 2.28
CA ASP A 83 17.90 -5.91 2.97
C ASP A 83 18.88 -6.68 2.05
N HIS A 84 20.16 -6.70 2.43
CA HIS A 84 21.21 -7.36 1.67
C HIS A 84 21.09 -8.88 1.75
N ASP A 85 20.79 -9.39 2.93
CA ASP A 85 20.70 -10.84 3.19
C ASP A 85 19.37 -11.44 2.70
N GLY A 86 18.41 -10.62 2.27
CA GLY A 86 17.09 -11.06 1.79
C GLY A 86 16.15 -11.61 2.87
N SER A 87 16.52 -11.44 4.14
CA SER A 87 15.84 -11.96 5.33
C SER A 87 14.61 -11.14 5.75
N PHE A 88 14.43 -9.92 5.21
CA PHE A 88 13.33 -9.05 5.58
C PHE A 88 11.99 -9.61 5.09
N GLU A 89 11.02 -9.81 5.99
CA GLU A 89 9.65 -10.25 5.71
C GLU A 89 8.62 -9.19 6.13
N PRO A 90 8.21 -8.28 5.23
CA PRO A 90 7.27 -7.21 5.55
C PRO A 90 5.89 -7.77 5.94
N GLN A 91 5.26 -7.16 6.94
CA GLN A 91 3.97 -7.62 7.48
C GLN A 91 2.80 -6.87 6.86
N LEU A 92 2.92 -5.55 6.68
CA LEU A 92 1.87 -4.73 6.08
C LEU A 92 1.55 -5.16 4.64
N VAL A 93 2.59 -5.41 3.84
CA VAL A 93 2.47 -5.90 2.46
C VAL A 93 3.45 -7.05 2.26
N LYS A 94 2.96 -8.27 2.36
CA LYS A 94 3.78 -9.49 2.32
C LYS A 94 4.53 -9.65 0.99
N LYS A 95 5.61 -10.44 0.99
CA LYS A 95 6.29 -10.83 -0.25
C LYS A 95 5.28 -11.48 -1.22
N ASN A 96 5.40 -11.14 -2.50
CA ASN A 96 4.55 -11.62 -3.58
C ASN A 96 3.04 -11.29 -3.47
N GLN A 97 2.60 -10.60 -2.42
CA GLN A 97 1.21 -10.16 -2.30
C GLN A 97 0.87 -9.12 -3.37
N THR A 98 0.00 -9.45 -4.31
CA THR A 98 -0.37 -8.56 -5.43
C THR A 98 -1.59 -7.68 -5.13
N ARG A 99 -2.28 -7.89 -4.01
CA ARG A 99 -3.54 -7.21 -3.67
C ARG A 99 -3.57 -6.80 -2.19
N ILE A 100 -3.99 -5.56 -1.87
CA ILE A 100 -4.08 -5.03 -0.49
C ILE A 100 -5.54 -4.96 0.01
N THR A 101 -6.49 -5.28 -0.84
CA THR A 101 -7.92 -5.08 -0.60
C THR A 101 -8.57 -6.21 0.22
N GLY A 102 -9.69 -5.90 0.88
CA GLY A 102 -10.65 -6.90 1.38
C GLY A 102 -11.47 -7.57 0.27
N MET A 103 -10.95 -7.56 -0.96
CA MET A 103 -11.61 -8.10 -2.15
C MET A 103 -11.91 -9.59 -1.99
N ASP A 104 -11.06 -10.34 -1.29
CA ASP A 104 -11.27 -11.77 -1.09
C ASP A 104 -12.63 -12.07 -0.43
N ASN A 105 -13.04 -11.25 0.55
CA ASN A 105 -14.35 -11.37 1.18
C ASN A 105 -15.49 -11.00 0.23
N GLN A 106 -15.29 -10.02 -0.65
CA GLN A 106 -16.27 -9.65 -1.66
C GLN A 106 -16.41 -10.76 -2.72
N ILE A 107 -15.31 -11.33 -3.20
CA ILE A 107 -15.28 -12.49 -4.11
C ILE A 107 -16.03 -13.66 -3.46
N LEU A 108 -15.72 -13.97 -2.20
CA LEU A 108 -16.40 -15.04 -1.46
C LEU A 108 -17.90 -14.79 -1.34
N ALA A 109 -18.29 -13.54 -1.05
CA ALA A 109 -19.70 -13.16 -0.93
C ALA A 109 -20.44 -13.24 -2.27
N LEU A 110 -19.83 -12.84 -3.39
CA LEU A 110 -20.45 -12.93 -4.71
C LEU A 110 -20.57 -14.39 -5.18
N TYR A 111 -19.55 -15.19 -4.88
CA TYR A 111 -19.59 -16.63 -5.12
C TYR A 111 -20.70 -17.29 -4.29
N ALA A 112 -20.81 -16.95 -3.01
CA ALA A 112 -21.88 -17.43 -2.13
C ALA A 112 -23.28 -16.97 -2.59
N LYS A 113 -23.39 -15.82 -3.27
CA LYS A 113 -24.61 -15.33 -3.90
C LYS A 113 -24.93 -16.01 -5.24
N GLY A 114 -24.11 -16.96 -5.67
CA GLY A 114 -24.34 -17.77 -6.87
C GLY A 114 -23.83 -17.15 -8.17
N MET A 115 -23.02 -16.09 -8.11
CA MET A 115 -22.36 -15.56 -9.31
C MET A 115 -21.27 -16.52 -9.80
N THR A 116 -21.17 -16.67 -11.12
CA THR A 116 -20.11 -17.48 -11.72
C THR A 116 -18.75 -16.79 -11.57
N THR A 117 -17.67 -17.57 -11.60
CA THR A 117 -16.31 -17.03 -11.53
C THR A 117 -16.00 -16.05 -12.65
N ARG A 118 -16.61 -16.22 -13.84
CA ARG A 118 -16.47 -15.29 -14.97
C ARG A 118 -17.18 -13.96 -14.73
N GLU A 119 -18.39 -13.99 -14.17
CA GLU A 119 -19.13 -12.77 -13.83
C GLU A 119 -18.43 -12.00 -12.71
N ILE A 120 -17.88 -12.71 -11.71
CA ILE A 120 -17.08 -12.11 -10.65
C ILE A 120 -15.83 -11.46 -11.24
N ALA A 121 -15.08 -12.16 -12.09
CA ALA A 121 -13.89 -11.59 -12.74
C ALA A 121 -14.22 -10.36 -13.59
N ALA A 122 -15.31 -10.40 -14.36
CA ALA A 122 -15.78 -9.26 -15.16
C ALA A 122 -16.16 -8.06 -14.28
N ALA A 123 -16.92 -8.29 -13.20
CA ALA A 123 -17.30 -7.24 -12.26
C ALA A 123 -16.08 -6.58 -11.60
N PHE A 124 -15.04 -7.35 -11.27
CA PHE A 124 -13.82 -6.81 -10.69
C PHE A 124 -12.96 -6.05 -11.69
N LYS A 125 -12.93 -6.52 -12.93
CA LYS A 125 -12.26 -5.79 -14.01
C LYS A 125 -12.95 -4.45 -14.28
N GLU A 126 -14.28 -4.40 -14.24
CA GLU A 126 -15.05 -3.17 -14.45
C GLU A 126 -14.91 -2.19 -13.27
N LEU A 127 -15.08 -2.67 -12.04
CA LEU A 127 -15.11 -1.79 -10.85
C LEU A 127 -13.72 -1.32 -10.41
N TYR A 128 -12.69 -2.14 -10.61
CA TYR A 128 -11.38 -1.94 -10.01
C TYR A 128 -10.21 -1.98 -11.01
N ASP A 129 -10.49 -2.15 -12.31
CA ASP A 129 -9.50 -2.45 -13.35
C ASP A 129 -8.54 -3.58 -12.94
N ALA A 130 -9.07 -4.55 -12.18
CA ALA A 130 -8.31 -5.64 -11.61
C ALA A 130 -8.52 -6.92 -12.41
N ASP A 131 -7.43 -7.51 -12.91
CA ASP A 131 -7.46 -8.85 -13.48
C ASP A 131 -7.43 -9.88 -12.33
N VAL A 132 -8.60 -10.50 -12.08
CA VAL A 132 -8.86 -11.37 -10.94
C VAL A 132 -8.73 -12.84 -11.23
#